data_AF-A0A1X7SI33-F1
#
_entry.id   AF-A0A1X7SI33-F1
#
_cell.length_a   1.000
_cell.length_b   1.000
_cell.length_c   1.000
_cell.angle_alpha   90.00
_cell.angle_beta   90.00
_cell.angle_gamma   90.00
#
_symmetry.space_group_name_H-M   'P 1'
#
loop_
_entity.id
_entity.type
_entity.pdbx_description
1 polymer ?
#
loop_
_entity_poly.entity_id
_entity_poly.type
_entity_poly.pdbx_seq_one_letter_code
_entity_poly.pdbx_strand_id
1 'polypeptide(L)'
;MNHNIMKWPSQYLYEDSLTAHESVSHHLLKDLPTVTITTATTIPLLFIDTAGCGLYELDTPSEESKGNEGEAEIVLAHVKDLLGAGVREGDIAIIAPYHLQVGMIRERLEANGISTGKVEVHTV
;
A
#
# COMPACT_ATOMS: atom_id res chain seq x y z
N MET A 1 2.77 -0.19 16.27
CA MET A 1 2.97 0.42 14.93
C MET A 1 4.21 1.31 14.98
N ASN A 2 4.94 1.46 13.87
CA ASN A 2 6.05 2.42 13.79
C ASN A 2 5.56 3.83 14.18
N HIS A 3 6.38 4.59 14.91
CA HIS A 3 5.99 5.90 15.46
C HIS A 3 5.61 6.91 14.37
N ASN A 4 6.27 6.87 13.20
CA ASN A 4 5.95 7.77 12.09
C ASN A 4 4.56 7.50 11.51
N ILE A 5 4.14 6.25 11.46
CA ILE A 5 2.80 5.86 10.99
C ILE A 5 1.75 6.23 12.06
N MET A 6 2.04 5.97 13.34
CA MET A 6 1.10 6.22 14.46
C MET A 6 0.86 7.72 14.71
N LYS A 7 1.88 8.57 14.50
CA LYS A 7 1.85 9.99 14.87
C LYS A 7 0.64 10.73 14.28
N TRP A 8 0.36 10.53 12.98
CA TRP A 8 -0.75 11.25 12.34
C TRP A 8 -2.12 10.81 12.90
N PRO A 9 -2.50 9.52 12.94
CA PRO A 9 -3.75 9.12 13.57
C PRO A 9 -3.88 9.58 15.02
N SER A 10 -2.79 9.52 15.81
CA SER A 10 -2.79 9.99 17.20
C SER A 10 -3.25 11.45 17.31
N GLN A 11 -2.63 12.34 16.52
CA GLN A 11 -2.90 13.76 16.55
C GLN A 11 -4.31 14.12 16.07
N TYR A 12 -4.79 13.45 15.03
CA TYR A 12 -6.05 13.82 14.37
C TYR A 12 -7.28 13.10 14.92
N LEU A 13 -7.12 11.89 15.49
CA LEU A 13 -8.24 11.04 15.89
C LEU A 13 -8.26 10.72 17.39
N TYR A 14 -7.15 10.92 18.11
CA TYR A 14 -6.99 10.49 19.49
C TYR A 14 -6.38 11.55 20.41
N GLU A 15 -6.45 12.84 20.06
CA GLU A 15 -5.95 13.95 20.90
C GLU A 15 -4.49 13.77 21.35
N ASP A 16 -3.66 13.19 20.47
CA ASP A 16 -2.26 12.86 20.71
C ASP A 16 -2.01 11.87 21.87
N SER A 17 -3.00 11.05 22.23
CA SER A 17 -2.91 10.11 23.37
C SER A 17 -2.21 8.78 23.07
N LEU A 18 -1.97 8.44 21.80
CA LEU A 18 -1.32 7.16 21.45
C LEU A 18 0.20 7.24 21.61
N THR A 19 0.80 6.20 22.19
CA THR A 19 2.25 6.05 22.31
C THR A 19 2.71 4.74 21.70
N ALA A 20 3.70 4.79 20.81
CA ALA A 20 4.28 3.60 20.20
C ALA A 20 5.21 2.91 21.21
N HIS A 21 4.96 1.63 21.49
CA HIS A 21 5.85 0.84 22.33
C HIS A 21 7.25 0.74 21.71
N GLU A 22 8.30 0.75 22.54
CA GLU A 22 9.70 0.76 22.11
C GLU A 22 10.00 -0.37 21.10
N SER A 23 9.47 -1.57 21.38
CA SER A 23 9.65 -2.77 20.57
C SER A 23 9.05 -2.72 19.16
N VAL A 24 8.36 -1.66 18.75
CA VAL A 24 7.80 -1.51 17.38
C VAL A 24 7.99 -0.12 16.80
N SER A 25 8.37 0.85 17.64
CA SER A 25 8.45 2.27 17.29
C SER A 25 9.35 2.58 16.09
N HIS A 26 10.38 1.76 15.86
CA HIS A 26 11.38 1.94 14.81
C HIS A 26 11.44 0.81 13.77
N HIS A 27 10.52 -0.16 13.81
CA HIS A 27 10.53 -1.27 12.85
C HIS A 27 10.36 -0.79 11.41
N LEU A 28 11.20 -1.31 10.52
CA LEU A 28 11.18 -1.09 9.08
C LEU A 28 11.22 -2.42 8.33
N LEU A 29 10.84 -2.43 7.06
CA LEU A 29 10.86 -3.65 6.25
C LEU A 29 12.26 -4.26 6.13
N LYS A 30 13.31 -3.41 6.04
CA LYS A 30 14.71 -3.86 6.01
C LYS A 30 15.15 -4.66 7.24
N ASP A 31 14.39 -4.61 8.34
CA ASP A 31 14.73 -5.31 9.57
C ASP A 31 14.24 -6.78 9.54
N LEU A 32 13.48 -7.17 8.50
CA LEU A 32 13.05 -8.54 8.28
C LEU A 32 14.22 -9.40 7.72
N PRO A 33 14.38 -10.67 8.15
CA PRO A 33 15.57 -11.47 7.84
C PRO A 33 15.88 -11.68 6.35
N THR A 34 14.86 -11.65 5.50
CA THR A 34 14.97 -11.94 4.05
C THR A 34 14.92 -10.69 3.19
N VAL A 35 14.78 -9.50 3.79
CA VAL A 35 14.53 -8.26 3.06
C VAL A 35 15.82 -7.51 2.79
N THR A 36 16.04 -7.16 1.54
CA THR A 36 17.15 -6.36 1.06
C THR A 36 16.92 -4.88 1.37
N ILE A 37 18.00 -4.17 1.67
CA ILE A 37 17.99 -2.72 1.87
C ILE A 37 17.77 -2.02 0.53
N THR A 38 16.64 -1.33 0.40
CA THR A 38 16.28 -0.49 -0.75
C THR A 38 15.74 0.86 -0.25
N THR A 39 15.50 1.79 -1.17
CA THR A 39 14.80 3.04 -0.85
C THR A 39 13.41 2.78 -0.25
N ALA A 40 12.68 1.79 -0.76
CA ALA A 40 11.34 1.43 -0.28
C ALA A 40 11.36 0.72 1.09
N THR A 41 12.40 -0.08 1.41
CA THR A 41 12.42 -0.87 2.65
C THR A 41 13.05 -0.14 3.85
N THR A 42 13.62 1.06 3.61
CA THR A 42 14.27 1.90 4.63
C THR A 42 13.36 3.00 5.19
N ILE A 43 12.14 3.13 4.67
CA ILE A 43 11.15 4.13 5.10
C ILE A 43 9.85 3.44 5.57
N PRO A 44 9.16 3.98 6.58
CA PRO A 44 7.89 3.42 7.05
C PRO A 44 6.67 3.99 6.31
N LEU A 45 6.86 5.09 5.56
CA LEU A 45 5.80 5.82 4.86
C LEU A 45 6.35 6.33 3.53
N LEU A 46 5.57 6.11 2.48
CA LEU A 46 5.79 6.63 1.13
C LEU A 46 4.47 7.23 0.64
N PHE A 47 4.51 8.46 0.14
CA PHE A 47 3.39 9.11 -0.54
C PHE A 47 3.79 9.35 -1.99
N ILE A 48 3.04 8.76 -2.92
CA ILE A 48 3.24 8.94 -4.36
C ILE A 48 2.15 9.89 -4.84
N ASP A 49 2.54 11.12 -5.14
CA ASP A 49 1.64 12.13 -5.68
C ASP A 49 1.39 11.89 -7.17
N THR A 50 0.12 11.72 -7.55
CA THR A 50 -0.33 11.52 -8.94
C THR A 50 -0.92 12.79 -9.56
N ALA A 51 -0.94 13.91 -8.81
CA ALA A 51 -1.46 15.18 -9.29
C ALA A 51 -0.68 15.68 -10.51
N GLY A 52 -1.39 16.05 -11.56
CA GLY A 52 -0.79 16.53 -12.81
C GLY A 52 -0.10 15.45 -13.65
N CYS A 53 -0.16 14.17 -13.26
CA CYS A 53 0.40 13.06 -14.03
C CYS A 53 -0.53 12.53 -15.14
N GLY A 54 -1.75 13.09 -15.26
CA GLY A 54 -2.74 12.62 -16.23
C GLY A 54 -3.35 11.25 -15.91
N LEU A 55 -3.20 10.77 -14.67
CA LEU A 55 -3.76 9.52 -14.17
C LEU A 55 -5.18 9.77 -13.67
N TYR A 56 -6.11 9.93 -14.60
CA TYR A 56 -7.50 10.26 -14.30
C TYR A 56 -8.31 9.02 -13.91
N GLU A 57 -9.39 9.26 -13.16
CA GLU A 57 -10.40 8.24 -12.91
C GLU A 57 -11.09 7.81 -14.21
N LEU A 58 -11.51 6.55 -14.26
CA LEU A 58 -12.33 6.02 -15.33
C LEU A 58 -13.70 6.70 -15.35
N ASP A 59 -14.14 7.07 -16.55
CA ASP A 59 -15.49 7.56 -16.78
C ASP A 59 -16.46 6.36 -16.83
N THR A 60 -16.98 5.99 -15.67
CA THR A 60 -17.93 4.87 -15.53
C THR A 60 -19.37 5.38 -15.45
N PRO A 61 -20.35 4.71 -16.10
CA PRO A 61 -21.75 5.09 -16.00
C PRO A 61 -22.33 4.99 -14.57
N SER A 62 -21.69 4.19 -13.71
CA SER A 62 -22.02 4.10 -12.29
C SER A 62 -21.19 5.12 -11.51
N GLU A 63 -21.85 5.96 -10.72
CA GLU A 63 -21.18 6.86 -9.78
C GLU A 63 -20.82 6.18 -8.44
N GLU A 64 -21.32 4.97 -8.20
CA GLU A 64 -21.19 4.28 -6.90
C GLU A 64 -19.78 3.70 -6.66
N SER A 65 -18.99 3.52 -7.72
CA SER A 65 -17.62 3.03 -7.61
C SER A 65 -16.72 3.72 -8.61
N LYS A 66 -15.49 4.02 -8.17
CA LYS A 66 -14.45 4.67 -8.98
C LYS A 66 -13.26 3.74 -9.19
N GLY A 67 -12.51 3.99 -10.26
CA GLY A 67 -11.31 3.24 -10.62
C GLY A 67 -10.31 4.14 -11.32
N ASN A 68 -9.02 3.91 -11.12
CA ASN A 68 -7.91 4.66 -11.71
C ASN A 68 -6.84 3.66 -12.19
N GLU A 69 -6.70 3.58 -13.52
CA GLU A 69 -5.75 2.68 -14.17
C GLU A 69 -4.29 3.03 -13.90
N GLY A 70 -3.98 4.33 -13.76
CA GLY A 70 -2.64 4.78 -13.46
C GLY A 70 -2.19 4.37 -12.07
N GLU A 71 -3.05 4.59 -11.08
CA GLU A 71 -2.77 4.19 -9.70
C GLU A 71 -2.65 2.67 -9.56
N ALA A 72 -3.46 1.90 -10.28
CA ALA A 72 -3.36 0.44 -10.25
C ALA A 72 -2.01 -0.07 -10.83
N GLU A 73 -1.44 0.62 -11.83
CA GLU A 73 -0.07 0.31 -12.32
C GLU A 73 1.00 0.68 -11.29
N ILE A 74 0.85 1.85 -10.64
CA ILE A 74 1.79 2.28 -9.58
C ILE A 74 1.80 1.28 -8.42
N VAL A 75 0.62 0.81 -8.00
CA VAL A 75 0.48 -0.22 -6.97
C VAL A 75 1.19 -1.51 -7.39
N LEU A 76 0.95 -2.01 -8.61
CA LEU A 76 1.61 -3.20 -9.14
C LEU A 76 3.14 -3.05 -9.15
N ALA A 77 3.65 -1.90 -9.62
CA ALA A 77 5.07 -1.62 -9.65
C ALA A 77 5.68 -1.64 -8.24
N HIS A 78 5.03 -0.97 -7.28
CA HIS A 78 5.50 -0.94 -5.91
C HIS A 78 5.48 -2.33 -5.24
N VAL A 79 4.43 -3.13 -5.47
CA VAL A 79 4.37 -4.51 -4.98
C VAL A 79 5.51 -5.34 -5.56
N LYS A 80 5.78 -5.23 -6.86
CA LYS A 80 6.92 -5.93 -7.49
C LYS A 80 8.25 -5.52 -6.88
N ASP A 81 8.46 -4.24 -6.57
CA ASP A 81 9.67 -3.76 -5.91
C ASP A 81 9.83 -4.37 -4.51
N LEU A 82 8.75 -4.44 -3.72
CA LEU A 82 8.77 -5.05 -2.39
C LEU A 82 9.04 -6.56 -2.45
N LEU A 83 8.38 -7.28 -3.36
CA LEU A 83 8.62 -8.71 -3.58
C LEU A 83 10.04 -8.97 -4.06
N GLY A 84 10.55 -8.15 -4.99
CA GLY A 84 11.93 -8.21 -5.48
C GLY A 84 12.96 -7.90 -4.39
N ALA A 85 12.60 -7.10 -3.40
CA ALA A 85 13.41 -6.86 -2.20
C ALA A 85 13.32 -8.00 -1.18
N GLY A 86 12.48 -9.02 -1.36
CA GLY A 86 12.37 -10.18 -0.47
C GLY A 86 11.30 -10.07 0.61
N VAL A 87 10.38 -9.11 0.50
CA VAL A 87 9.15 -9.09 1.31
C VAL A 87 8.25 -10.23 0.84
N ARG A 88 7.65 -10.98 1.77
CA ARG A 88 6.78 -12.10 1.41
C ARG A 88 5.42 -11.58 0.97
N GLU A 89 4.79 -12.27 0.02
CA GLU A 89 3.43 -11.94 -0.44
C GLU A 89 2.44 -11.79 0.73
N GLY A 90 2.47 -12.74 1.68
CA GLY A 90 1.60 -12.74 2.86
C GLY A 90 1.88 -11.65 3.90
N ASP A 91 2.93 -10.85 3.72
CA ASP A 91 3.22 -9.68 4.56
C ASP A 91 2.75 -8.37 3.90
N ILE A 92 2.11 -8.44 2.72
CA ILE A 92 1.63 -7.28 1.96
C ILE A 92 0.09 -7.33 1.89
N ALA A 93 -0.54 -6.21 2.25
CA ALA A 93 -1.96 -5.98 2.07
C ALA A 93 -2.19 -4.65 1.33
N ILE A 94 -3.16 -4.63 0.43
CA ILE A 94 -3.54 -3.47 -0.37
C ILE A 94 -4.99 -3.13 -0.06
N ILE A 95 -5.26 -1.86 0.24
CA ILE A 95 -6.60 -1.37 0.53
C ILE A 95 -6.96 -0.22 -0.41
N ALA A 96 -8.20 -0.21 -0.90
CA ALA A 96 -8.73 0.88 -1.73
C ALA A 96 -10.23 1.10 -1.42
N PRO A 97 -10.75 2.34 -1.34
CA PRO A 97 -12.13 2.58 -0.92
C PRO A 97 -13.22 2.01 -1.86
N TYR A 98 -12.90 1.84 -3.15
CA TYR A 98 -13.86 1.49 -4.18
C TYR A 98 -13.68 0.07 -4.71
N HIS A 99 -14.79 -0.66 -4.86
CA HIS A 99 -14.79 -2.03 -5.35
C HIS A 99 -14.21 -2.17 -6.76
N LEU A 100 -14.47 -1.20 -7.65
CA LEU A 100 -13.90 -1.19 -8.99
C LEU A 100 -12.36 -1.12 -8.94
N GLN A 101 -11.80 -0.22 -8.13
CA GLN A 101 -10.35 -0.13 -7.95
C GLN A 101 -9.75 -1.43 -7.38
N VAL A 102 -10.41 -2.04 -6.39
CA VAL A 102 -10.01 -3.36 -5.86
C VAL A 102 -9.98 -4.42 -6.96
N GLY A 103 -11.02 -4.47 -7.80
CA GLY A 103 -11.09 -5.39 -8.94
C GLY A 103 -9.94 -5.18 -9.92
N MET A 104 -9.68 -3.94 -10.31
CA MET A 104 -8.60 -3.58 -11.24
C MET A 104 -7.22 -3.95 -10.70
N ILE A 105 -6.95 -3.69 -9.42
CA ILE A 105 -5.68 -4.06 -8.79
C ILE A 105 -5.51 -5.59 -8.78
N ARG A 106 -6.55 -6.34 -8.41
CA ARG A 106 -6.51 -7.81 -8.40
C ARG A 106 -6.20 -8.38 -9.78
N GLU A 107 -6.91 -7.91 -10.81
CA GLU A 107 -6.69 -8.35 -12.20
C GLU A 107 -5.24 -8.11 -12.63
N ARG A 108 -4.67 -6.94 -12.31
CA ARG A 108 -3.29 -6.60 -12.64
C ARG A 108 -2.26 -7.45 -11.91
N LEU A 109 -2.47 -7.71 -10.62
CA LEU A 109 -1.60 -8.62 -9.85
C LEU A 109 -1.63 -10.04 -10.44
N GLU A 110 -2.83 -10.57 -10.71
CA GLU A 110 -3.02 -11.92 -11.26
C GLU A 110 -2.41 -12.05 -12.66
N ALA A 111 -2.62 -11.06 -13.54
CA ALA A 111 -1.99 -11.00 -14.86
C ALA A 111 -0.45 -10.99 -14.80
N ASN A 112 0.13 -10.62 -13.65
CA ASN A 112 1.57 -10.59 -13.42
C ASN A 112 2.07 -11.73 -12.51
N GLY A 113 1.25 -12.76 -12.29
CA GLY A 113 1.63 -13.96 -11.55
C GLY A 113 1.72 -13.76 -10.03
N ILE A 114 1.17 -12.67 -9.50
CA ILE A 114 1.11 -12.39 -8.06
C ILE A 114 -0.26 -12.87 -7.55
N SER A 115 -0.26 -13.81 -6.61
CA SER A 115 -1.50 -14.42 -6.13
C SER A 115 -2.24 -13.51 -5.16
N THR A 116 -3.47 -13.12 -5.51
CA THR A 116 -4.39 -12.33 -4.66
C THR A 116 -4.95 -13.11 -3.46
N GLY A 117 -4.69 -14.42 -3.38
CA GLY A 117 -4.90 -15.24 -2.19
C GLY A 117 -3.74 -15.21 -1.20
N LYS A 118 -2.63 -14.54 -1.56
CA LYS A 118 -1.45 -14.36 -0.70
C LYS A 118 -1.16 -12.89 -0.43
N VAL A 119 -1.18 -12.04 -1.46
CA VAL A 119 -1.24 -10.58 -1.30
C VAL A 119 -2.71 -10.21 -1.18
N GLU A 120 -3.14 -9.81 0.00
CA GLU A 120 -4.54 -9.46 0.24
C GLU A 120 -4.89 -8.11 -0.41
N VAL A 121 -6.05 -8.03 -1.08
CA VAL A 121 -6.54 -6.78 -1.70
C VAL A 121 -7.99 -6.59 -1.31
N HIS A 122 -8.31 -5.56 -0.54
CA HIS A 122 -9.66 -5.36 0.03
C HIS A 122 -10.12 -3.91 0.00
N THR A 123 -11.41 -3.71 0.21
CA THR A 123 -11.94 -2.38 0.56
C THR A 123 -11.60 -2.03 2.01
N VAL A 124 -11.39 -0.74 2.29
CA VAL A 124 -11.18 -0.22 3.66
C VAL A 124 -12.42 -0.45 4.52
#